data_AF-A0A3C0ENT1-F1
#
_entry.id   AF-A0A3C0ENT1-F1
#
_cell.length_a   1.000
_cell.length_b   1.000
_cell.length_c   1.000
_cell.angle_alpha   90.00
_cell.angle_beta   90.00
_cell.angle_gamma   90.00
#
_symmetry.space_group_name_H-M   'P 1'
#
loop_
_entity.id
_entity.type
_entity.pdbx_description
1 polymer ?
#
loop_
_entity_poly.entity_id
_entity_poly.type
_entity_poly.pdbx_seq_one_letter_code
_entity_poly.pdbx_strand_id
1 'polypeptide(L)'
;FNVKLQALITDCKAKILSRPSILTLDNRQASIRVGEEVPVATSVSGNSSSDKISFNFKYIPIGILLNVRPRITSDGEKVSLQIDGIVSSEVPGADLELLDVQTNQVLARAPQISTRRVQTYSRVANNTPFIIGGLVAQDDVEEQSKTPLLGDIPLLGGLFRSSETSRLKREVIIVITPYVLATDEYAGRNMPKDEDSFDSFGNELFRDAYRIRSEDVFDLTFLHENLGLKRLQSLAEQAVSKNASLADMYPFDRFSRTRIPGERIIVYRQMYEVIKRRRIQDLINLQKLISFKPQEDPEQTQMDVSFLWPQVNQLLDLPRPPRPDRDSVEEPDTTALFKALGKRAIAMTWTVQRYTREGSELLAQPVPEVKIVDCPDRGTWSNLLWEMNQPGKDGKQRYTILINQPRDLVRLKRAIVIKHAVNLNAKETSLTLKNFSVGRLLLMPMVKRDKVYLIDDQVARYFFYSELYYPAVRYELQRDAEALKNMLRDGALGRLLDDPSEIDRPAQWVPEQ
;
A
#
# COMPACT_ATOMS: atom_id res chain seq x y z
N PHE A 1 -14.26 46.83 31.81
CA PHE A 1 -14.14 45.52 32.49
C PHE A 1 -13.42 44.58 31.54
N ASN A 2 -12.28 44.01 31.96
CA ASN A 2 -11.51 43.09 31.13
C ASN A 2 -11.62 41.69 31.73
N VAL A 3 -12.33 40.79 31.05
CA VAL A 3 -12.39 39.36 31.36
C VAL A 3 -11.61 38.64 30.27
N LYS A 4 -10.64 37.81 30.66
CA LYS A 4 -9.81 37.03 29.74
C LYS A 4 -10.10 35.55 29.94
N LEU A 5 -10.72 34.92 28.94
CA LEU A 5 -10.93 33.48 28.89
C LEU A 5 -9.76 32.84 28.15
N GLN A 6 -9.12 31.85 28.76
CA GLN A 6 -8.09 31.03 28.13
C GLN A 6 -8.52 29.57 28.20
N ALA A 7 -8.65 28.94 27.04
CA ALA A 7 -8.93 27.51 26.90
C ALA A 7 -8.06 26.98 25.77
N LEU A 8 -7.18 26.03 26.08
CA LEU A 8 -6.26 25.43 25.12
C LEU A 8 -6.19 23.92 25.40
N ILE A 9 -6.40 23.11 24.36
CA ILE A 9 -6.20 21.66 24.39
C ILE A 9 -5.08 21.37 23.39
N THR A 10 -4.01 20.72 23.85
CA THR A 10 -2.86 20.37 23.03
C THR A 10 -2.68 18.85 23.04
N ASP A 11 -2.91 18.21 21.90
CA ASP A 11 -2.70 16.77 21.71
C ASP A 11 -1.39 16.50 20.98
N CYS A 12 -0.53 15.65 21.54
CA CYS A 12 0.72 15.23 20.90
C CYS A 12 0.62 13.78 20.41
N LYS A 13 1.14 13.49 19.20
CA LYS A 13 1.09 12.15 18.57
C LYS A 13 2.43 11.42 18.70
N ALA A 14 2.38 10.08 18.77
CA ALA A 14 3.56 9.22 18.86
C ALA A 14 4.47 9.35 17.63
N LYS A 15 5.80 9.42 17.85
CA LYS A 15 6.83 9.57 16.81
C LYS A 15 7.74 8.33 16.82
N ILE A 16 7.93 7.69 15.67
CA ILE A 16 8.92 6.62 15.50
C ILE A 16 10.32 7.23 15.61
N LEU A 17 11.15 6.71 16.52
CA LEU A 17 12.51 7.20 16.72
C LEU A 17 13.45 6.73 15.59
N SER A 18 13.59 5.43 15.31
CA SER A 18 14.36 4.91 14.15
C SER A 18 14.15 3.40 13.88
N ARG A 19 14.66 2.88 12.75
CA ARG A 19 14.60 1.45 12.32
C ARG A 19 15.98 0.93 11.86
N PRO A 20 16.88 0.53 12.78
CA PRO A 20 18.17 -0.06 12.40
C PRO A 20 18.00 -1.51 11.90
N SER A 21 18.86 -1.93 10.96
CA SER A 21 18.96 -3.31 10.49
C SER A 21 20.42 -3.76 10.46
N ILE A 22 20.67 -5.04 10.72
CA ILE A 22 22.01 -5.62 10.75
C ILE A 22 21.99 -7.04 10.19
N LEU A 23 22.97 -7.37 9.36
CA LEU A 23 23.19 -8.70 8.81
C LEU A 23 24.37 -9.35 9.53
N THR A 24 24.24 -10.62 9.92
CA THR A 24 25.31 -11.37 10.57
C THR A 24 25.21 -12.86 10.26
N LEU A 25 26.33 -13.57 10.44
CA LEU A 25 26.40 -15.02 10.32
C LEU A 25 25.83 -15.70 11.56
N ASP A 26 25.47 -16.97 11.40
CA ASP A 26 25.05 -17.81 12.51
C ASP A 26 26.11 -17.87 13.62
N ASN A 27 25.66 -17.79 14.88
CA ASN A 27 26.47 -17.75 16.10
C ASN A 27 27.48 -16.59 16.21
N ARG A 28 27.48 -15.63 15.29
CA ARG A 28 28.36 -14.44 15.33
C ARG A 28 27.62 -13.22 15.85
N GLN A 29 28.19 -12.61 16.87
CA GLN A 29 27.67 -11.35 17.41
C GLN A 29 27.93 -10.22 16.42
N ALA A 30 26.93 -9.36 16.25
CA ALA A 30 27.02 -8.14 15.48
C ALA A 30 26.42 -6.97 16.27
N SER A 31 26.92 -5.77 16.01
CA SER A 31 26.51 -4.55 16.70
C SER A 31 26.26 -3.43 15.71
N ILE A 32 25.19 -2.67 15.92
CA ILE A 32 24.90 -1.43 15.19
C ILE A 32 24.62 -0.31 16.20
N ARG A 33 25.22 0.86 15.98
CA ARG A 33 25.01 2.08 16.75
C ARG A 33 24.54 3.18 15.80
N VAL A 34 23.39 3.76 16.06
CA VAL A 34 22.80 4.86 15.29
C VAL A 34 22.47 5.99 16.26
N GLY A 35 23.12 7.13 16.13
CA GLY A 35 22.89 8.23 17.07
C GLY A 35 23.91 9.34 16.93
N GLU A 36 23.80 10.29 17.84
CA GLU A 36 24.58 11.52 17.89
C GLU A 36 25.31 11.60 19.25
N GLU A 37 26.35 12.42 19.34
CA GLU A 37 27.10 12.62 20.57
C GLU A 37 26.81 14.01 21.13
N VAL A 38 26.25 14.06 22.34
CA VAL A 38 25.84 15.29 22.99
C VAL A 38 26.99 15.83 23.83
N PRO A 39 27.47 17.06 23.59
CA PRO A 39 28.49 17.67 24.42
C PRO A 39 27.89 18.17 25.74
N VAL A 40 28.42 17.68 26.87
CA VAL A 40 28.09 18.17 28.20
C VAL A 40 29.26 18.99 28.75
N ALA A 41 29.01 20.26 29.07
CA ALA A 41 30.02 21.12 29.68
C ALA A 41 30.27 20.71 31.13
N THR A 42 31.54 20.57 31.50
CA THR A 42 32.02 20.30 32.86
C THR A 42 32.95 21.44 33.26
N SER A 43 32.77 21.99 34.46
CA SER A 43 33.66 23.03 34.98
C SER A 43 34.93 22.40 35.53
N VAL A 44 36.08 22.98 35.20
CA VAL A 44 37.35 22.70 35.88
C VAL A 44 37.66 23.93 36.73
N SER A 45 37.84 23.77 38.04
CA SER A 45 38.13 24.93 38.90
C SER A 45 39.46 25.55 38.48
N GLY A 46 39.43 26.80 37.99
CA GLY A 46 40.63 27.59 37.78
C GLY A 46 41.19 28.05 39.13
N ASN A 47 42.52 28.02 39.28
CA ASN A 47 43.19 28.55 40.47
C ASN A 47 42.82 30.03 40.71
N SER A 48 42.67 30.37 41.99
CA SER A 48 42.11 31.58 42.61
C SER A 48 42.80 32.93 42.32
N SER A 49 43.45 33.10 41.16
CA SER A 49 44.20 34.33 40.81
C SER A 49 43.92 34.87 39.42
N SER A 50 42.94 34.32 38.70
CA SER A 50 42.45 34.84 37.42
C SER A 50 40.97 34.46 37.28
N ASP A 51 40.08 35.43 37.07
CA ASP A 51 38.64 35.28 36.76
C ASP A 51 38.39 34.56 35.42
N LYS A 52 38.97 33.37 35.24
CA LYS A 52 38.81 32.53 34.05
C LYS A 52 38.24 31.19 34.46
N ILE A 53 36.94 31.04 34.26
CA ILE A 53 36.25 29.75 34.33
C ILE A 53 36.60 28.99 33.04
N SER A 54 37.27 27.84 33.16
CA SER A 54 37.58 26.96 32.03
C SER A 54 36.53 25.85 31.97
N PHE A 55 35.97 25.63 30.78
CA PHE A 55 35.00 24.57 30.51
C PHE A 55 35.66 23.45 29.71
N ASN A 56 35.41 22.20 30.11
CA ASN A 56 35.75 21.01 29.34
C ASN A 56 34.45 20.33 28.86
N PHE A 57 34.42 19.85 27.62
CA PHE A 57 33.24 19.19 27.05
C PHE A 57 33.42 17.66 27.08
N LYS A 58 32.48 16.95 27.71
CA LYS A 58 32.38 15.50 27.67
C LYS A 58 31.27 15.09 26.69
N TYR A 59 31.63 14.35 25.66
CA TYR A 59 30.67 13.83 24.69
C TYR A 59 30.01 12.54 25.21
N ILE A 60 28.69 12.53 25.28
CA ILE A 60 27.90 11.36 25.67
C ILE A 60 27.16 10.84 24.42
N PRO A 61 27.40 9.60 23.97
CA PRO A 61 26.68 9.04 22.84
C PRO A 61 25.24 8.72 23.23
N ILE A 62 24.29 9.26 22.48
CA ILE A 62 22.87 8.94 22.57
C ILE A 62 22.39 8.30 21.26
N GLY A 63 21.18 7.77 21.24
CA GLY A 63 20.61 7.06 20.09
C GLY A 63 20.38 5.57 20.38
N ILE A 64 20.36 4.76 19.33
CA ILE A 64 20.05 3.34 19.37
C ILE A 64 21.32 2.51 19.25
N LEU A 65 21.56 1.63 20.22
CA LEU A 65 22.58 0.59 20.16
C LEU A 65 21.89 -0.77 20.16
N LEU A 66 22.17 -1.60 19.18
CA LEU A 66 21.64 -2.96 19.09
C LEU A 66 22.79 -3.94 18.95
N ASN A 67 22.97 -4.80 19.94
CA ASN A 67 23.84 -5.96 19.90
C ASN A 67 23.00 -7.22 19.75
N VAL A 68 23.32 -8.05 18.77
CA VAL A 68 22.57 -9.28 18.50
C VAL A 68 23.52 -10.43 18.19
N ARG A 69 23.21 -11.61 18.73
CA ARG A 69 23.86 -12.87 18.36
C ARG A 69 22.76 -13.88 18.00
N PRO A 70 22.56 -14.18 16.71
CA PRO A 70 21.61 -15.20 16.30
C PRO A 70 22.20 -16.60 16.42
N ARG A 71 21.32 -17.56 16.63
CA ARG A 71 21.55 -18.99 16.48
C ARG A 71 20.37 -19.61 15.76
N ILE A 72 20.60 -20.06 14.53
CA ILE A 72 19.59 -20.65 13.66
C ILE A 72 19.43 -22.14 14.06
N THR A 73 18.19 -22.63 14.08
CA THR A 73 17.93 -24.07 14.26
C THR A 73 18.31 -24.86 13.01
N SER A 74 18.57 -26.17 13.14
CA SER A 74 18.87 -27.07 12.01
C SER A 74 17.89 -26.91 10.84
N ASP A 75 16.62 -26.67 11.17
CA ASP A 75 15.53 -26.64 10.19
C ASP A 75 15.31 -25.24 9.59
N GLY A 76 16.07 -24.23 10.01
CA GLY A 76 15.92 -22.83 9.55
C GLY A 76 14.62 -22.13 9.96
N GLU A 77 13.67 -22.84 10.56
CA GLU A 77 12.35 -22.32 10.93
C GLU A 77 12.35 -21.40 12.16
N LYS A 78 13.32 -21.56 13.06
CA LYS A 78 13.42 -20.78 14.31
C LYS A 78 14.80 -20.17 14.45
N VAL A 79 14.82 -18.95 14.99
CA VAL A 79 16.04 -18.21 15.32
C VAL A 79 16.03 -17.94 16.82
N SER A 80 17.08 -18.39 17.50
CA SER A 80 17.36 -18.00 18.87
C SER A 80 18.21 -16.74 18.83
N LEU A 81 17.76 -15.67 19.48
CA LEU A 81 18.44 -14.38 19.46
C LEU A 81 18.83 -14.02 20.89
N GLN A 82 20.13 -13.80 21.11
CA GLN A 82 20.60 -13.05 22.26
C GLN A 82 20.65 -11.58 21.88
N ILE A 83 19.87 -10.74 22.57
CA ILE A 83 19.65 -9.34 22.22
C ILE A 83 20.02 -8.46 23.41
N ASP A 84 20.79 -7.40 23.14
CA ASP A 84 21.00 -6.28 24.04
C ASP A 84 20.75 -4.98 23.26
N GLY A 85 19.58 -4.39 23.48
CA GLY A 85 19.12 -3.17 22.81
C GLY A 85 19.06 -2.01 23.80
N ILE A 86 19.65 -0.87 23.42
CA ILE A 86 19.63 0.38 24.17
C ILE A 86 19.06 1.48 23.29
N VAL A 87 18.09 2.23 23.80
CA VAL A 87 17.52 3.42 23.15
C VAL A 87 17.70 4.60 24.11
N SER A 88 18.47 5.59 23.68
CA SER A 88 18.74 6.82 24.42
C SER A 88 18.31 8.05 23.63
N SER A 89 17.67 9.01 24.28
CA SER A 89 17.32 10.30 23.68
C SER A 89 17.38 11.42 24.71
N GLU A 90 17.59 12.66 24.25
CA GLU A 90 17.40 13.85 25.09
C GLU A 90 15.92 14.01 25.47
N VAL A 91 15.66 14.59 26.65
CA VAL A 91 14.32 14.94 27.12
C VAL A 91 14.15 16.45 26.96
N PRO A 92 13.35 16.92 25.98
CA PRO A 92 13.18 18.35 25.75
C PRO A 92 12.64 19.07 26.99
N GLY A 93 13.30 20.17 27.38
CA GLY A 93 12.87 21.04 28.48
C GLY A 93 13.17 20.52 29.89
N ALA A 94 13.89 19.41 30.03
CA ALA A 94 14.37 18.89 31.32
C ALA A 94 15.89 19.11 31.51
N ASP A 95 16.47 20.04 30.76
CA ASP A 95 17.89 20.34 30.82
C ASP A 95 18.23 21.01 32.15
N LEU A 96 19.34 20.61 32.76
CA LEU A 96 19.91 21.30 33.90
C LEU A 96 20.69 22.50 33.38
N GLU A 97 20.19 23.70 33.66
CA GLU A 97 20.83 24.95 33.28
C GLU A 97 21.55 25.57 34.48
N LEU A 98 22.82 25.96 34.30
CA LEU A 98 23.53 26.82 35.23
C LEU A 98 23.34 28.26 34.80
N LEU A 99 22.73 29.07 35.66
CA LEU A 99 22.42 30.48 35.41
C LEU A 99 23.41 31.39 36.12
N ASP A 100 23.76 32.49 35.47
CA ASP A 100 24.48 33.60 36.10
C ASP A 100 23.55 34.32 37.10
N VAL A 101 24.02 34.50 38.34
CA VAL A 101 23.21 35.03 39.45
C VAL A 101 22.80 36.50 39.24
N GLN A 102 23.55 37.26 38.42
CA GLN A 102 23.32 38.69 38.21
C GLN A 102 22.57 38.99 36.91
N THR A 103 22.84 38.22 35.85
CA THR A 103 22.28 38.46 34.51
C THR A 103 21.21 37.46 34.08
N ASN A 104 21.01 36.40 34.87
CA ASN A 104 20.09 35.30 34.59
C ASN A 104 20.35 34.64 33.22
N GLN A 105 21.58 34.73 32.70
CA GLN A 105 22.00 34.12 31.44
C GLN A 105 22.47 32.69 31.68
N VAL A 106 22.20 31.81 30.71
CA VAL A 106 22.62 30.40 30.79
C VAL A 106 24.11 30.27 30.51
N LEU A 107 24.88 29.90 31.52
CA LEU A 107 26.33 29.70 31.46
C LEU A 107 26.71 28.29 30.99
N ALA A 108 25.90 27.29 31.33
CA ALA A 108 26.09 25.91 30.89
C ALA A 108 24.77 25.14 30.89
N ARG A 109 24.67 24.14 30.02
CA ARG A 109 23.52 23.22 29.93
C ARG A 109 24.01 21.78 30.03
N ALA A 110 23.30 20.98 30.81
CA ALA A 110 23.47 19.54 30.89
C ALA A 110 22.12 18.87 30.54
N PRO A 111 21.97 18.36 29.31
CA PRO A 111 20.71 17.78 28.86
C PRO A 111 20.41 16.49 29.61
N GLN A 112 19.13 16.30 29.99
CA GLN A 112 18.70 15.05 30.61
C GLN A 112 18.52 13.97 29.54
N ILE A 113 19.27 12.88 29.67
CA ILE A 113 19.23 11.75 28.74
C ILE A 113 18.33 10.64 29.31
N SER A 114 17.32 10.24 28.54
CA SER A 114 16.46 9.10 28.86
C SER A 114 16.99 7.86 28.17
N THR A 115 17.40 6.85 28.95
CA THR A 115 17.91 5.57 28.42
C THR A 115 16.97 4.42 28.76
N ARG A 116 16.69 3.59 27.76
CA ARG A 116 15.91 2.35 27.88
C ARG A 116 16.77 1.20 27.40
N ARG A 117 16.94 0.17 28.23
CA ARG A 117 17.74 -1.01 27.90
C ARG A 117 16.93 -2.27 28.07
N VAL A 118 17.04 -3.17 27.10
CA VAL A 118 16.46 -4.51 27.14
C VAL A 118 17.54 -5.52 26.84
N GLN A 119 17.68 -6.50 27.74
CA GLN A 119 18.57 -7.64 27.55
C GLN A 119 17.73 -8.91 27.67
N THR A 120 17.70 -9.69 26.60
CA THR A 120 16.88 -10.89 26.55
C THR A 120 17.48 -11.97 25.68
N TYR A 121 17.06 -13.21 25.93
CA TYR A 121 17.32 -14.35 25.08
C TYR A 121 15.99 -14.99 24.71
N SER A 122 15.68 -14.99 23.41
CA SER A 122 14.38 -15.43 22.92
C SER A 122 14.53 -16.32 21.70
N ARG A 123 13.72 -17.37 21.62
CA ARG A 123 13.59 -18.19 20.41
C ARG A 123 12.26 -17.87 19.73
N VAL A 124 12.34 -17.48 18.47
CA VAL A 124 11.19 -17.08 17.68
C VAL A 124 11.24 -17.72 16.30
N ALA A 125 10.10 -17.82 15.63
CA ALA A 125 10.06 -18.27 14.26
C ALA A 125 10.75 -17.26 13.33
N ASN A 126 11.39 -17.77 12.28
CA ASN A 126 11.92 -16.94 11.20
C ASN A 126 10.80 -16.05 10.61
N ASN A 127 11.12 -14.83 10.21
CA ASN A 127 10.20 -13.82 9.67
C ASN A 127 9.05 -13.41 10.59
N THR A 128 9.14 -13.70 11.89
CA THR A 128 8.09 -13.38 12.85
C THR A 128 8.52 -12.20 13.73
N PRO A 129 7.81 -11.05 13.66
CA PRO A 129 8.07 -9.95 14.58
C PRO A 129 7.68 -10.37 16.00
N PHE A 130 8.48 -9.97 16.97
CA PHE A 130 8.18 -10.19 18.38
C PHE A 130 8.61 -9.00 19.23
N ILE A 131 7.85 -8.78 20.30
CA ILE A 131 8.08 -7.70 21.25
C ILE A 131 9.06 -8.20 22.31
N ILE A 132 10.16 -7.49 22.50
CA ILE A 132 11.18 -7.83 23.50
C ILE A 132 11.06 -7.00 24.77
N GLY A 133 10.39 -5.85 24.70
CA GLY A 133 10.22 -4.95 25.83
C GLY A 133 9.24 -3.82 25.53
N GLY A 134 8.49 -3.43 26.55
CA GLY A 134 7.57 -2.30 26.54
C GLY A 134 7.59 -1.59 27.89
N LEU A 135 7.73 -0.26 27.90
CA LEU A 135 7.56 0.56 29.09
C LEU A 135 6.48 1.61 28.81
N VAL A 136 5.42 1.56 29.61
CA VAL A 136 4.34 2.55 29.63
C VAL A 136 4.51 3.35 30.91
N ALA A 137 4.83 4.64 30.80
CA ALA A 137 4.83 5.58 31.91
C ALA A 137 3.71 6.60 31.68
N GLN A 138 2.95 6.91 32.73
CA GLN A 138 1.93 7.94 32.72
C GLN A 138 2.20 8.86 33.90
N ASP A 139 2.47 10.12 33.61
CA ASP A 139 2.59 11.17 34.61
C ASP A 139 1.33 12.04 34.53
N ASP A 140 0.50 12.04 35.57
CA ASP A 140 -0.68 12.90 35.67
C ASP A 140 -0.39 14.02 36.67
N VAL A 141 -0.43 15.27 36.20
CA VAL A 141 -0.30 16.48 37.01
C VAL A 141 -1.61 17.26 36.92
N GLU A 142 -2.25 17.48 38.06
CA GLU A 142 -3.45 18.30 38.19
C GLU A 142 -3.14 19.50 39.08
N GLU A 143 -3.24 20.70 38.50
CA GLU A 143 -3.06 21.96 39.21
C GLU A 143 -4.38 22.73 39.21
N GLN A 144 -4.90 23.02 40.40
CA GLN A 144 -6.14 23.76 40.58
C GLN A 144 -5.88 25.05 41.36
N SER A 145 -6.08 26.18 40.69
CA SER A 145 -6.03 27.50 41.31
C SER A 145 -7.46 28.05 41.47
N LYS A 146 -7.87 28.42 42.68
CA LYS A 146 -9.20 28.99 42.93
C LYS A 146 -9.14 30.25 43.78
N THR A 147 -10.07 31.17 43.53
CA THR A 147 -10.27 32.32 44.43
C THR A 147 -10.97 31.84 45.70
N PRO A 148 -10.43 32.12 46.91
CA PRO A 148 -11.08 31.73 48.17
C PRO A 148 -12.53 32.25 48.24
N LEU A 149 -13.44 31.48 48.84
CA LEU A 149 -14.90 31.71 48.93
C LEU A 149 -15.66 31.62 47.59
N LEU A 150 -15.28 32.41 46.59
CA LEU A 150 -16.00 32.51 45.31
C LEU A 150 -15.87 31.26 44.44
N GLY A 151 -14.75 30.54 44.54
CA GLY A 151 -14.50 29.31 43.79
C GLY A 151 -15.30 28.09 44.26
N ASP A 152 -15.86 28.13 45.47
CA ASP A 152 -16.58 27.00 46.10
C ASP A 152 -18.10 27.10 45.97
N ILE A 153 -18.61 28.17 45.35
CA ILE A 153 -20.06 28.36 45.14
C ILE A 153 -20.57 27.35 44.11
N PRO A 154 -21.56 26.49 44.44
CA PRO A 154 -22.18 25.61 43.45
C PRO A 154 -22.82 26.43 42.31
N LEU A 155 -22.75 25.93 41.07
CA LEU A 155 -23.13 26.60 39.81
C LEU A 155 -22.24 27.77 39.33
N LEU A 156 -21.74 28.64 40.21
CA LEU A 156 -20.99 29.85 39.81
C LEU A 156 -19.47 29.77 40.01
N GLY A 157 -18.99 28.87 40.87
CA GLY A 157 -17.56 28.72 41.19
C GLY A 157 -16.68 28.33 40.00
N GLY A 158 -17.28 27.79 38.94
CA GLY A 158 -16.61 27.50 37.67
C GLY A 158 -15.95 28.71 37.00
N LEU A 159 -16.48 29.91 37.23
CA LEU A 159 -15.94 31.17 36.67
C LEU A 159 -14.77 31.74 37.49
N PHE A 160 -14.55 31.25 38.71
CA PHE A 160 -13.54 31.73 39.66
C PHE A 160 -12.46 30.68 39.97
N ARG A 161 -12.41 29.60 39.18
CA ARG A 161 -11.41 28.53 39.24
C ARG A 161 -10.68 28.40 37.91
N SER A 162 -9.40 28.11 37.99
CA SER A 162 -8.55 27.69 36.88
C SER A 162 -8.08 26.27 37.17
N SER A 163 -8.18 25.38 36.18
CA SER A 163 -7.72 24.00 36.28
C SER A 163 -6.81 23.72 35.12
N GLU A 164 -5.61 23.26 35.42
CA GLU A 164 -4.66 22.77 34.43
C GLU A 164 -4.46 21.27 34.68
N THR A 165 -4.72 20.46 33.66
CA THR A 165 -4.49 19.02 33.72
C THR A 165 -3.48 18.66 32.64
N SER A 166 -2.29 18.27 33.07
CA SER A 166 -1.23 17.78 32.19
C SER A 166 -1.11 16.28 32.35
N ARG A 167 -1.40 15.53 31.30
CA ARG A 167 -1.22 14.07 31.25
C ARG A 167 -0.13 13.73 30.26
N LEU A 168 0.98 13.21 30.75
CA LEU A 168 2.14 12.88 29.94
C LEU A 168 2.31 11.37 29.87
N LYS A 169 1.81 10.77 28.79
CA LYS A 169 1.96 9.35 28.50
C LYS A 169 3.19 9.10 27.64
N ARG A 170 4.14 8.31 28.13
CA ARG A 170 5.36 7.89 27.41
C ARG A 170 5.35 6.38 27.22
N GLU A 171 5.13 5.95 25.98
CA GLU A 171 5.17 4.54 25.59
C GLU A 171 6.39 4.27 24.71
N VAL A 172 7.19 3.27 25.07
CA VAL A 172 8.26 2.77 24.19
C VAL A 172 8.15 1.27 24.07
N ILE A 173 8.06 0.78 22.84
CA ILE A 173 7.98 -0.63 22.49
C ILE A 173 9.15 -0.95 21.57
N ILE A 174 9.87 -2.03 21.88
CA ILE A 174 10.97 -2.52 21.05
C ILE A 174 10.52 -3.82 20.37
N VAL A 175 10.51 -3.80 19.04
CA VAL A 175 10.10 -4.91 18.18
C VAL A 175 11.29 -5.39 17.35
N ILE A 176 11.50 -6.69 17.30
CA ILE A 176 12.54 -7.31 16.47
C ILE A 176 11.90 -8.33 15.54
N THR A 177 12.40 -8.37 14.29
CA THR A 177 12.00 -9.35 13.28
C THR A 177 13.26 -10.01 12.72
N PRO A 178 13.52 -11.31 13.01
CA PRO A 178 14.61 -12.03 12.36
C PRO A 178 14.24 -12.43 10.94
N TYR A 179 15.24 -12.45 10.06
CA TYR A 179 15.13 -12.95 8.70
C TYR A 179 16.34 -13.84 8.39
N VAL A 180 16.11 -15.14 8.18
CA VAL A 180 17.13 -16.10 7.74
C VAL A 180 17.14 -16.11 6.21
N LEU A 181 18.30 -15.83 5.62
CA LEU A 181 18.54 -15.95 4.19
C LEU A 181 18.75 -17.43 3.85
N ALA A 182 17.89 -17.99 3.00
CA ALA A 182 18.10 -19.35 2.48
C ALA A 182 19.26 -19.34 1.47
N THR A 183 20.19 -20.28 1.62
CA THR A 183 21.18 -20.61 0.60
C THR A 183 20.52 -21.62 -0.33
N ASP A 184 20.02 -21.12 -1.46
CA ASP A 184 19.51 -21.85 -2.61
C ASP A 184 18.22 -22.69 -2.43
N GLU A 185 17.52 -22.92 -3.55
CA GLU A 185 16.08 -23.20 -3.69
C GLU A 185 15.51 -24.46 -2.99
N TYR A 186 14.20 -24.40 -2.66
CA TYR A 186 13.12 -25.41 -2.81
C TYR A 186 12.09 -25.28 -1.67
N ALA A 187 11.09 -24.40 -1.87
CA ALA A 187 9.99 -24.17 -0.95
C ALA A 187 8.78 -25.04 -1.34
N GLY A 188 8.42 -26.02 -0.50
CA GLY A 188 7.18 -26.77 -0.72
C GLY A 188 6.91 -27.90 0.26
N ARG A 189 6.39 -27.58 1.46
CA ARG A 189 5.21 -28.25 2.06
C ARG A 189 4.88 -27.86 3.50
N ASN A 190 5.77 -27.21 4.24
CA ASN A 190 5.47 -26.73 5.59
C ASN A 190 5.53 -25.21 5.63
N MET A 191 4.40 -24.55 5.35
CA MET A 191 4.21 -23.16 5.74
C MET A 191 2.99 -23.10 6.68
N PRO A 192 3.04 -22.31 7.77
CA PRO A 192 1.87 -22.04 8.60
C PRO A 192 0.88 -21.24 7.75
N LYS A 193 -0.11 -21.92 7.15
CA LYS A 193 -0.76 -21.40 5.93
C LYS A 193 -2.04 -20.61 6.12
N ASP A 194 -2.80 -20.73 7.21
CA ASP A 194 -4.18 -20.23 7.19
C ASP A 194 -4.67 -19.52 8.48
N GLU A 195 -3.78 -19.10 9.38
CA GLU A 195 -4.19 -18.42 10.63
C GLU A 195 -4.27 -16.89 10.48
N ASP A 196 -5.40 -16.30 10.85
CA ASP A 196 -5.67 -14.85 10.75
C ASP A 196 -4.76 -13.98 11.64
N SER A 197 -4.18 -14.55 12.70
CA SER A 197 -3.29 -13.83 13.62
C SER A 197 -2.00 -13.29 12.99
N PHE A 198 -1.64 -13.74 11.78
CA PHE A 198 -0.44 -13.31 11.07
C PHE A 198 -0.66 -12.12 10.14
N ASP A 199 -1.90 -11.71 9.90
CA ASP A 199 -2.21 -10.55 9.06
C ASP A 199 -2.20 -9.27 9.90
N SER A 200 -1.44 -8.24 9.47
CA SER A 200 -1.42 -6.93 10.13
C SER A 200 -2.33 -5.97 9.39
N PHE A 201 -3.52 -5.69 9.94
CA PHE A 201 -4.50 -4.76 9.40
C PHE A 201 -4.85 -3.66 10.42
N GLY A 202 -5.16 -2.45 9.92
CA GLY A 202 -5.78 -1.39 10.73
C GLY A 202 -4.81 -0.54 11.54
N ASN A 203 -3.50 -0.69 11.31
CA ASN A 203 -2.48 0.13 11.94
C ASN A 203 -2.10 1.29 11.02
N GLU A 204 -2.30 2.54 11.45
CA GLU A 204 -1.89 3.72 10.66
C GLU A 204 -0.37 3.83 10.45
N LEU A 205 0.42 3.11 11.24
CA LEU A 205 1.88 3.19 11.29
C LEU A 205 2.59 2.09 10.50
N PHE A 206 1.89 1.04 10.08
CA PHE A 206 2.44 -0.08 9.30
C PHE A 206 1.75 -0.17 7.95
N ARG A 207 2.47 -0.64 6.93
CA ARG A 207 1.81 -1.02 5.67
C ARG A 207 0.96 -2.24 5.96
N ASP A 208 -0.34 -2.15 5.72
CA ASP A 208 -1.21 -3.31 5.73
C ASP A 208 -0.62 -4.34 4.76
N ALA A 209 -0.34 -5.54 5.25
CA ALA A 209 0.27 -6.61 4.49
C ALA A 209 -0.54 -7.88 4.71
N TYR A 210 -0.89 -8.53 3.61
CA TYR A 210 -1.68 -9.74 3.61
C TYR A 210 -0.85 -10.88 3.06
N ARG A 211 -0.81 -12.01 3.75
CA ARG A 211 -0.13 -13.20 3.25
C ARG A 211 -1.07 -13.98 2.32
N ILE A 212 -0.66 -14.20 1.07
CA ILE A 212 -1.43 -14.97 0.08
C ILE A 212 -1.60 -16.40 0.59
N ARG A 213 -2.85 -16.87 0.68
CA ARG A 213 -3.21 -18.21 1.17
C ARG A 213 -3.43 -19.19 0.02
N SER A 214 -3.55 -20.47 0.38
CA SER A 214 -3.82 -21.53 -0.60
C SER A 214 -5.13 -21.29 -1.36
N GLU A 215 -6.18 -20.88 -0.65
CA GLU A 215 -7.50 -20.55 -1.19
C GLU A 215 -7.55 -19.29 -2.07
N ASP A 216 -6.50 -18.47 -2.06
CA ASP A 216 -6.42 -17.23 -2.85
C ASP A 216 -5.83 -17.46 -4.24
N VAL A 217 -5.13 -18.57 -4.42
CA VAL A 217 -4.46 -18.94 -5.67
C VAL A 217 -5.35 -19.91 -6.44
N PHE A 218 -5.41 -19.72 -7.75
CA PHE A 218 -6.17 -20.61 -8.64
C PHE A 218 -5.34 -21.82 -9.04
N ASP A 219 -6.03 -22.92 -9.33
CA ASP A 219 -5.39 -24.05 -10.01
C ASP A 219 -5.13 -23.66 -11.48
N LEU A 220 -3.86 -23.54 -11.84
CA LEU A 220 -3.40 -23.13 -13.17
C LEU A 220 -2.73 -24.28 -13.93
N THR A 221 -2.96 -25.52 -13.48
CA THR A 221 -2.43 -26.74 -14.13
C THR A 221 -2.77 -26.76 -15.62
N PHE A 222 -3.99 -26.35 -15.99
CA PHE A 222 -4.42 -26.26 -17.39
C PHE A 222 -3.60 -25.28 -18.26
N LEU A 223 -2.98 -24.26 -17.68
CA LEU A 223 -2.06 -23.36 -18.40
C LEU A 223 -0.65 -23.95 -18.45
N HIS A 224 -0.18 -24.49 -17.32
CA HIS A 224 1.16 -25.06 -17.22
C HIS A 224 1.33 -26.35 -18.02
N GLU A 225 0.27 -27.12 -18.24
CA GLU A 225 0.29 -28.37 -19.03
C GLU A 225 -0.09 -28.15 -20.50
N ASN A 226 -0.44 -26.93 -20.90
CA ASN A 226 -0.84 -26.63 -22.26
C ASN A 226 0.37 -26.77 -23.22
N LEU A 227 0.40 -27.88 -23.97
CA LEU A 227 1.46 -28.19 -24.93
C LEU A 227 1.65 -27.09 -25.99
N GLY A 228 0.54 -26.50 -26.46
CA GLY A 228 0.59 -25.41 -27.43
C GLY A 228 1.29 -24.17 -26.87
N LEU A 229 0.99 -23.80 -25.63
CA LEU A 229 1.63 -22.68 -24.95
C LEU A 229 3.11 -22.97 -24.65
N LYS A 230 3.44 -24.16 -24.11
CA LYS A 230 4.83 -24.58 -23.86
C LYS A 230 5.69 -24.47 -25.11
N ARG A 231 5.14 -24.89 -26.24
CA ARG A 231 5.83 -24.78 -27.53
C ARG A 231 6.01 -23.33 -27.98
N LEU A 232 5.00 -22.48 -27.86
CA LEU A 232 5.16 -21.07 -28.21
C LEU A 232 6.21 -20.38 -27.31
N GLN A 233 6.25 -20.74 -26.02
CA GLN A 233 7.30 -20.30 -25.10
C GLN A 233 8.68 -20.81 -25.53
N SER A 234 8.82 -22.07 -25.93
CA SER A 234 10.11 -22.61 -26.39
C SER A 234 10.60 -21.92 -27.67
N LEU A 235 9.70 -21.67 -28.63
CA LEU A 235 10.03 -20.94 -29.85
C LEU A 235 10.44 -19.48 -29.57
N ALA A 236 9.73 -18.82 -28.66
CA ALA A 236 10.09 -17.46 -28.23
C ALA A 236 11.46 -17.43 -27.54
N GLU A 237 11.73 -18.37 -26.63
CA GLU A 237 12.99 -18.44 -25.90
C GLU A 237 14.18 -18.79 -26.83
N GLN A 238 13.95 -19.62 -27.85
CA GLN A 238 14.93 -19.92 -28.88
C GLN A 238 15.27 -18.68 -29.73
N ALA A 239 14.28 -17.90 -30.13
CA ALA A 239 14.52 -16.65 -30.85
C ALA A 239 15.27 -15.64 -29.95
N VAL A 240 14.89 -15.54 -28.67
CA VAL A 240 15.51 -14.65 -27.69
C VAL A 240 16.95 -15.07 -27.37
N SER A 241 17.26 -16.37 -27.31
CA SER A 241 18.63 -16.83 -27.05
C SER A 241 19.60 -16.44 -28.16
N LYS A 242 19.13 -16.39 -29.41
CA LYS A 242 19.91 -15.92 -30.57
C LYS A 242 19.91 -14.39 -30.70
N ASN A 243 18.89 -13.70 -30.17
CA ASN A 243 18.81 -12.25 -30.13
C ASN A 243 18.14 -11.75 -28.84
N ALA A 244 18.97 -11.41 -27.84
CA ALA A 244 18.51 -11.01 -26.51
C ALA A 244 17.58 -9.77 -26.53
N SER A 245 17.71 -8.88 -27.52
CA SER A 245 16.87 -7.69 -27.65
C SER A 245 15.38 -8.03 -27.87
N LEU A 246 15.07 -9.24 -28.35
CA LEU A 246 13.70 -9.70 -28.52
C LEU A 246 13.00 -9.90 -27.17
N ALA A 247 13.72 -10.18 -26.08
CA ALA A 247 13.12 -10.51 -24.79
C ALA A 247 12.18 -9.42 -24.24
N ASP A 248 12.42 -8.15 -24.59
CA ASP A 248 11.65 -7.00 -24.14
C ASP A 248 10.75 -6.42 -25.25
N MET A 249 10.73 -7.05 -26.43
CA MET A 249 9.92 -6.64 -27.58
C MET A 249 8.59 -7.42 -27.63
N TYR A 250 7.49 -6.73 -27.90
CA TYR A 250 6.22 -7.39 -28.19
C TYR A 250 6.30 -8.19 -29.50
N PRO A 251 5.82 -9.44 -29.55
CA PRO A 251 5.11 -10.20 -28.52
C PRO A 251 5.99 -11.15 -27.69
N PHE A 252 7.29 -11.22 -27.95
CA PHE A 252 8.24 -12.10 -27.24
C PHE A 252 8.29 -11.83 -25.73
N ASP A 253 8.06 -10.60 -25.30
CA ASP A 253 7.96 -10.20 -23.88
C ASP A 253 6.82 -10.89 -23.12
N ARG A 254 5.85 -11.48 -23.84
CA ARG A 254 4.69 -12.22 -23.29
C ARG A 254 4.91 -13.71 -23.13
N PHE A 255 5.89 -14.28 -23.84
CA PHE A 255 6.16 -15.73 -23.87
C PHE A 255 7.54 -16.10 -23.29
N SER A 256 8.51 -15.19 -23.35
CA SER A 256 9.86 -15.41 -22.80
C SER A 256 9.87 -15.34 -21.27
N ARG A 257 10.95 -15.84 -20.66
CA ARG A 257 11.15 -15.81 -19.19
C ARG A 257 9.99 -16.46 -18.41
N THR A 258 9.42 -17.54 -18.94
CA THR A 258 8.28 -18.29 -18.37
C THR A 258 6.96 -17.51 -18.25
N ARG A 259 6.81 -16.38 -18.96
CA ARG A 259 5.58 -15.59 -18.93
C ARG A 259 4.45 -16.23 -19.71
N ILE A 260 3.23 -15.96 -19.26
CA ILE A 260 2.00 -16.41 -19.89
C ILE A 260 1.22 -15.16 -20.36
N PRO A 261 0.78 -15.10 -21.63
CA PRO A 261 -0.09 -14.04 -22.09
C PRO A 261 -1.36 -13.94 -21.23
N GLY A 262 -1.73 -12.72 -20.83
CA GLY A 262 -2.88 -12.51 -19.93
C GLY A 262 -2.65 -12.88 -18.46
N GLU A 263 -1.44 -13.28 -18.04
CA GLU A 263 -1.18 -13.69 -16.64
C GLU A 263 -1.60 -12.63 -15.61
N ARG A 264 -1.45 -11.34 -15.96
CA ARG A 264 -1.81 -10.22 -15.08
C ARG A 264 -3.30 -10.17 -14.80
N ILE A 265 -4.14 -10.55 -15.78
CA ILE A 265 -5.59 -10.59 -15.61
C ILE A 265 -5.95 -11.64 -14.55
N ILE A 266 -5.27 -12.79 -14.57
CA ILE A 266 -5.44 -13.85 -13.57
C ILE A 266 -4.99 -13.36 -12.19
N VAL A 267 -3.83 -12.71 -12.10
CA VAL A 267 -3.33 -12.13 -10.84
C VAL A 267 -4.32 -11.10 -10.28
N TYR A 268 -4.87 -10.21 -11.12
CA TYR A 268 -5.89 -9.24 -10.68
C TYR A 268 -7.16 -9.92 -10.18
N ARG A 269 -7.55 -11.03 -10.81
CA ARG A 269 -8.70 -11.82 -10.38
C ARG A 269 -8.44 -12.55 -9.05
N GLN A 270 -7.23 -13.05 -8.82
CA GLN A 270 -6.83 -13.61 -7.53
C GLN A 270 -6.83 -12.54 -6.43
N MET A 271 -6.25 -11.35 -6.70
CA MET A 271 -6.31 -10.19 -5.80
C MET A 271 -7.77 -9.76 -5.52
N TYR A 272 -8.65 -9.82 -6.51
CA TYR A 272 -10.07 -9.51 -6.34
C TYR A 272 -10.74 -10.44 -5.31
N GLU A 273 -10.45 -11.75 -5.35
CA GLU A 273 -11.02 -12.70 -4.40
C GLU A 273 -10.52 -12.44 -2.96
N VAL A 274 -9.24 -12.10 -2.80
CA VAL A 274 -8.68 -11.68 -1.49
C VAL A 274 -9.46 -10.47 -0.94
N ILE A 275 -9.58 -9.41 -1.74
CA ILE A 275 -10.28 -8.18 -1.34
C ILE A 275 -11.74 -8.47 -0.99
N LYS A 276 -12.41 -9.29 -1.80
CA LYS A 276 -13.81 -9.69 -1.60
C LYS A 276 -14.01 -10.45 -0.29
N ARG A 277 -13.14 -11.40 0.06
CA ARG A 277 -13.22 -12.17 1.31
C ARG A 277 -12.99 -11.28 2.53
N ARG A 278 -11.99 -10.38 2.46
CA ARG A 278 -11.63 -9.45 3.53
C ARG A 278 -12.57 -8.25 3.67
N ARG A 279 -13.50 -8.06 2.73
CA ARG A 279 -14.48 -6.96 2.73
C ARG A 279 -13.88 -5.56 2.84
N ILE A 280 -12.65 -5.37 2.33
CA ILE A 280 -11.92 -4.08 2.38
C ILE A 280 -12.72 -2.98 1.66
N GLN A 281 -13.49 -3.35 0.64
CA GLN A 281 -14.30 -2.41 -0.14
C GLN A 281 -15.40 -1.70 0.67
N ASP A 282 -15.82 -2.24 1.81
CA ASP A 282 -16.94 -1.72 2.61
C ASP A 282 -16.58 -0.38 3.29
N LEU A 283 -15.30 0.00 3.29
CA LEU A 283 -14.81 1.29 3.78
C LEU A 283 -14.86 2.41 2.72
N ILE A 284 -15.18 2.10 1.46
CA ILE A 284 -15.29 3.11 0.41
C ILE A 284 -16.68 3.74 0.44
N ASN A 285 -16.76 5.04 0.75
CA ASN A 285 -17.99 5.80 0.65
C ASN A 285 -18.28 6.16 -0.82
N LEU A 286 -19.45 5.73 -1.32
CA LEU A 286 -19.89 6.01 -2.68
C LEU A 286 -20.01 7.52 -2.96
N GLN A 287 -20.44 8.35 -1.99
CA GLN A 287 -20.59 9.80 -2.19
C GLN A 287 -19.26 10.49 -2.50
N LYS A 288 -18.14 9.91 -2.05
CA LYS A 288 -16.78 10.45 -2.17
C LYS A 288 -16.03 9.90 -3.40
N LEU A 289 -16.75 9.44 -4.41
CA LEU A 289 -16.20 9.03 -5.70
C LEU A 289 -16.17 10.21 -6.67
N ILE A 290 -15.02 10.45 -7.29
CA ILE A 290 -14.83 11.53 -8.28
C ILE A 290 -14.36 10.98 -9.62
N SER A 291 -14.66 11.70 -10.70
CA SER A 291 -14.16 11.48 -12.05
C SER A 291 -13.67 12.81 -12.66
N PHE A 292 -12.78 12.72 -13.65
CA PHE A 292 -12.35 13.90 -14.42
C PHE A 292 -13.49 14.44 -15.29
N LYS A 293 -13.49 15.75 -15.50
CA LYS A 293 -14.37 16.45 -16.45
C LYS A 293 -13.61 16.85 -17.71
N PRO A 294 -14.31 17.05 -18.84
CA PRO A 294 -13.73 17.75 -19.99
C PRO A 294 -13.25 19.12 -19.53
N GLN A 295 -12.03 19.48 -19.92
CA GLN A 295 -11.48 20.80 -19.65
C GLN A 295 -12.18 21.83 -20.55
N GLU A 296 -12.85 22.80 -19.95
CA GLU A 296 -13.60 23.84 -20.68
C GLU A 296 -12.67 24.91 -21.29
N ASP A 297 -11.49 25.12 -20.68
CA ASP A 297 -10.51 26.13 -21.10
C ASP A 297 -9.12 25.51 -21.29
N PRO A 298 -8.59 25.42 -22.53
CA PRO A 298 -7.28 24.83 -22.83
C PRO A 298 -6.08 25.52 -22.15
N GLU A 299 -6.23 26.78 -21.72
CA GLU A 299 -5.14 27.53 -21.05
C GLU A 299 -5.10 27.29 -19.53
N GLN A 300 -6.14 26.69 -18.95
CA GLN A 300 -6.15 26.37 -17.52
C GLN A 300 -5.21 25.20 -17.20
N THR A 301 -4.39 25.37 -16.18
CA THR A 301 -3.45 24.33 -15.70
C THR A 301 -4.09 23.37 -14.68
N GLN A 302 -5.32 23.67 -14.22
CA GLN A 302 -5.98 22.94 -13.16
C GLN A 302 -6.89 21.84 -13.73
N MET A 303 -6.71 20.60 -13.27
CA MET A 303 -7.56 19.48 -13.67
C MET A 303 -8.91 19.56 -12.97
N ASP A 304 -9.99 19.63 -13.75
CA ASP A 304 -11.34 19.63 -13.21
C ASP A 304 -11.83 18.22 -12.86
N VAL A 305 -12.34 18.10 -11.63
CA VAL A 305 -12.94 16.88 -11.11
C VAL A 305 -14.35 17.14 -10.61
N SER A 306 -15.19 16.12 -10.66
CA SER A 306 -16.52 16.18 -10.05
C SER A 306 -16.91 14.89 -9.39
N PHE A 307 -17.76 15.00 -8.37
CA PHE A 307 -18.38 13.86 -7.74
C PHE A 307 -19.29 13.12 -8.72
N LEU A 308 -19.26 11.79 -8.64
CA LEU A 308 -20.01 10.91 -9.51
C LEU A 308 -21.52 11.05 -9.32
N TRP A 309 -22.00 11.10 -8.07
CA TRP A 309 -23.43 11.06 -7.78
C TRP A 309 -24.23 12.24 -8.29
N PRO A 310 -23.76 13.49 -8.19
CA PRO A 310 -24.43 14.61 -8.85
C PRO A 310 -24.63 14.41 -10.35
N GLN A 311 -23.66 13.82 -11.05
CA GLN A 311 -23.78 13.53 -12.49
C GLN A 311 -24.78 12.40 -12.76
N VAL A 312 -24.72 11.33 -11.98
CA VAL A 312 -25.62 10.18 -12.09
C VAL A 312 -27.08 10.57 -11.81
N ASN A 313 -27.32 11.37 -10.77
CA ASN A 313 -28.67 11.84 -10.44
C ASN A 313 -29.20 12.79 -11.51
N GLN A 314 -28.35 13.66 -12.08
CA GLN A 314 -28.74 14.52 -13.18
C GLN A 314 -29.15 13.73 -14.44
N LEU A 315 -28.48 12.60 -14.73
CA LEU A 315 -28.83 11.74 -15.88
C LEU A 315 -30.18 11.02 -15.71
N LEU A 316 -30.69 10.89 -14.49
CA LEU A 316 -31.91 10.16 -14.16
C LEU A 316 -33.02 11.07 -13.61
N ASP A 317 -32.86 12.39 -13.73
CA ASP A 317 -33.77 13.41 -13.19
C ASP A 317 -34.09 13.22 -11.70
N LEU A 318 -33.10 12.76 -10.92
CA LEU A 318 -33.19 12.58 -9.48
C LEU A 318 -32.69 13.82 -8.74
N PRO A 319 -33.17 14.08 -7.49
CA PRO A 319 -32.70 15.19 -6.69
C PRO A 319 -31.18 15.17 -6.52
N ARG A 320 -30.52 16.32 -6.65
CA ARG A 320 -29.08 16.41 -6.40
C ARG A 320 -28.79 16.06 -4.94
N PRO A 321 -27.89 15.11 -4.66
CA PRO A 321 -27.54 14.76 -3.29
C PRO A 321 -26.76 15.93 -2.66
N PRO A 322 -26.81 16.07 -1.32
CA PRO A 322 -25.96 17.03 -0.63
C PRO A 322 -24.50 16.75 -0.94
N ARG A 323 -23.69 17.80 -1.01
CA ARG A 323 -22.24 17.65 -1.20
C ARG A 323 -21.69 16.88 0.01
N PRO A 324 -20.87 15.83 -0.20
CA PRO A 324 -20.32 15.09 0.92
C PRO A 324 -19.48 16.02 1.79
N ASP A 325 -19.84 16.11 3.07
CA ASP A 325 -19.06 16.83 4.07
C ASP A 325 -17.78 16.04 4.37
N ARG A 326 -16.75 16.72 4.88
CA ARG A 326 -15.49 16.09 5.27
C ARG A 326 -15.76 14.97 6.28
N ASP A 327 -16.67 15.20 7.22
CA ASP A 327 -16.99 14.29 8.31
C ASP A 327 -18.20 13.38 8.02
N SER A 328 -18.88 13.53 6.87
CA SER A 328 -20.01 12.66 6.54
C SER A 328 -19.55 11.24 6.21
N VAL A 329 -20.13 10.28 6.95
CA VAL A 329 -19.87 8.84 6.81
C VAL A 329 -21.06 8.11 6.17
N GLU A 330 -22.19 8.80 6.01
CA GLU A 330 -23.41 8.22 5.44
C GLU A 330 -23.23 7.86 3.95
N GLU A 331 -23.72 6.68 3.58
CA GLU A 331 -23.80 6.24 2.19
C GLU A 331 -25.05 6.82 1.51
N PRO A 332 -25.01 7.06 0.19
CA PRO A 332 -26.20 7.52 -0.52
C PRO A 332 -27.23 6.39 -0.61
N ASP A 333 -28.51 6.71 -0.41
CA ASP A 333 -29.57 5.76 -0.70
C ASP A 333 -29.63 5.50 -2.21
N THR A 334 -29.36 4.25 -2.59
CA THR A 334 -29.34 3.82 -3.99
C THR A 334 -30.68 3.22 -4.44
N THR A 335 -31.68 3.17 -3.56
CA THR A 335 -33.01 2.59 -3.86
C THR A 335 -33.73 3.36 -4.97
N ALA A 336 -33.74 4.70 -4.87
CA ALA A 336 -34.31 5.58 -5.89
C ALA A 336 -33.59 5.45 -7.24
N LEU A 337 -32.25 5.29 -7.22
CA LEU A 337 -31.43 5.09 -8.40
C LEU A 337 -31.85 3.82 -9.17
N PHE A 338 -31.86 2.67 -8.50
CA PHE A 338 -32.17 1.40 -9.17
C PHE A 338 -33.63 1.30 -9.59
N LYS A 339 -34.54 1.97 -8.87
CA LYS A 339 -35.93 2.12 -9.31
C LYS A 339 -36.03 2.95 -10.59
N ALA A 340 -35.27 4.03 -10.73
CA ALA A 340 -35.24 4.86 -11.93
C ALA A 340 -34.57 4.15 -13.12
N LEU A 341 -33.53 3.33 -12.87
CA LEU A 341 -32.86 2.56 -13.91
C LEU A 341 -33.75 1.48 -14.51
N GLY A 342 -34.48 0.71 -13.68
CA GLY A 342 -35.35 -0.37 -14.15
C GLY A 342 -34.57 -1.41 -14.97
N LYS A 343 -34.88 -1.54 -16.26
CA LYS A 343 -34.22 -2.43 -17.23
C LYS A 343 -33.07 -1.75 -18.00
N ARG A 344 -32.52 -0.67 -17.46
CA ARG A 344 -31.42 0.09 -18.07
C ARG A 344 -30.17 0.02 -17.21
N ALA A 345 -29.03 0.39 -17.78
CA ALA A 345 -27.76 0.45 -17.09
C ALA A 345 -27.05 1.77 -17.40
N ILE A 346 -26.25 2.24 -16.46
CA ILE A 346 -25.34 3.38 -16.68
C ILE A 346 -24.03 2.81 -17.17
N ALA A 347 -23.63 3.19 -18.38
CA ALA A 347 -22.34 2.87 -18.97
C ALA A 347 -21.42 4.10 -18.88
N MET A 348 -20.30 3.97 -18.18
CA MET A 348 -19.23 4.98 -18.12
C MET A 348 -18.02 4.42 -18.85
N THR A 349 -17.65 5.02 -20.00
CA THR A 349 -16.62 4.47 -20.90
C THR A 349 -15.44 5.42 -21.03
N TRP A 350 -14.25 4.93 -20.73
CA TRP A 350 -13.00 5.63 -20.93
C TRP A 350 -12.32 5.11 -22.19
N THR A 351 -11.83 6.01 -23.03
CA THR A 351 -10.96 5.66 -24.17
C THR A 351 -9.52 5.94 -23.80
N VAL A 352 -8.65 4.94 -23.87
CA VAL A 352 -7.25 5.05 -23.44
C VAL A 352 -6.46 5.86 -24.47
N GLN A 353 -5.91 7.00 -24.06
CA GLN A 353 -5.02 7.86 -24.84
C GLN A 353 -3.58 7.72 -24.30
N ARG A 354 -2.84 6.69 -24.74
CA ARG A 354 -1.44 6.48 -24.26
C ARG A 354 -0.38 6.59 -25.35
N TYR A 355 -0.77 6.85 -26.60
CA TYR A 355 0.14 6.84 -27.75
C TYR A 355 0.03 8.09 -28.62
N THR A 356 -0.58 9.17 -28.13
CA THR A 356 -0.69 10.39 -28.92
C THR A 356 0.62 11.16 -28.88
N ARG A 357 1.12 11.48 -30.08
CA ARG A 357 2.39 12.15 -30.35
C ARG A 357 2.28 13.68 -30.23
N GLU A 358 1.09 14.19 -29.94
CA GLU A 358 0.80 15.62 -29.84
C GLU A 358 1.01 16.09 -28.40
N GLY A 359 1.83 17.14 -28.23
CA GLY A 359 2.26 17.63 -26.91
C GLY A 359 1.13 18.17 -26.03
N SER A 360 0.03 18.63 -26.62
CA SER A 360 -1.19 19.08 -25.92
C SER A 360 -1.96 17.93 -25.27
N GLU A 361 -1.84 16.70 -25.79
CA GLU A 361 -2.56 15.54 -25.29
C GLU A 361 -1.79 14.76 -24.20
N LEU A 362 -0.53 15.11 -23.93
CA LEU A 362 0.27 14.49 -22.86
C LEU A 362 -0.30 14.76 -21.45
N LEU A 363 -1.04 15.86 -21.30
CA LEU A 363 -1.72 16.24 -20.05
C LEU A 363 -3.21 15.87 -20.07
N ALA A 364 -3.75 15.42 -21.21
CA ALA A 364 -5.17 15.08 -21.33
C ALA A 364 -5.47 13.82 -20.51
N GLN A 365 -6.29 13.98 -19.47
CA GLN A 365 -6.80 12.85 -18.70
C GLN A 365 -8.00 12.24 -19.43
N PRO A 366 -8.13 10.90 -19.46
CA PRO A 366 -9.27 10.27 -20.09
C PRO A 366 -10.54 10.59 -19.29
N VAL A 367 -11.47 11.29 -19.93
CA VAL A 367 -12.77 11.63 -19.37
C VAL A 367 -13.77 10.52 -19.73
N PRO A 368 -14.63 10.06 -18.80
CA PRO A 368 -15.66 9.09 -19.11
C PRO A 368 -16.76 9.69 -19.99
N GLU A 369 -17.11 8.98 -21.06
CA GLU A 369 -18.39 9.16 -21.74
C GLU A 369 -19.47 8.39 -20.95
N VAL A 370 -20.50 9.10 -20.46
CA VAL A 370 -21.58 8.50 -19.67
C VAL A 370 -22.85 8.40 -20.50
N LYS A 371 -23.41 7.18 -20.60
CA LYS A 371 -24.62 6.88 -21.36
C LYS A 371 -25.55 5.96 -20.58
N ILE A 372 -26.85 6.05 -20.85
CA ILE A 372 -27.84 5.07 -20.40
C ILE A 372 -28.06 4.07 -21.54
N VAL A 373 -27.98 2.79 -21.24
CA VAL A 373 -28.15 1.69 -22.21
C VAL A 373 -29.20 0.71 -21.73
N ASP A 374 -29.89 0.05 -22.65
CA ASP A 374 -30.84 -1.01 -22.30
C ASP A 374 -30.10 -2.25 -21.82
N CYS A 375 -30.54 -2.79 -20.69
CA CYS A 375 -29.93 -3.93 -20.01
C CYS A 375 -31.04 -4.73 -19.28
N PRO A 376 -31.85 -5.50 -20.02
CA PRO A 376 -33.03 -6.18 -19.49
C PRO A 376 -32.68 -7.30 -18.50
N ASP A 377 -31.55 -7.97 -18.70
CA ASP A 377 -31.11 -9.10 -17.87
C ASP A 377 -29.59 -9.14 -17.72
N ARG A 378 -29.11 -10.08 -16.88
CA ARG A 378 -27.67 -10.23 -16.58
C ARG A 378 -26.86 -10.86 -17.71
N GLY A 379 -27.48 -11.64 -18.59
CA GLY A 379 -26.82 -12.11 -19.81
C GLY A 379 -26.50 -10.95 -20.74
N THR A 380 -27.48 -10.06 -20.97
CA THR A 380 -27.25 -8.82 -21.72
C THR A 380 -26.18 -7.94 -21.06
N TRP A 381 -26.21 -7.81 -19.73
CA TRP A 381 -25.19 -7.06 -18.98
C TRP A 381 -23.77 -7.54 -19.29
N SER A 382 -23.53 -8.85 -19.26
CA SER A 382 -22.21 -9.42 -19.52
C SER A 382 -21.77 -9.23 -20.97
N ASN A 383 -22.70 -9.38 -21.92
CA ASN A 383 -22.41 -9.18 -23.35
C ASN A 383 -22.09 -7.71 -23.65
N LEU A 384 -22.91 -6.78 -23.16
CA LEU A 384 -22.65 -5.34 -23.31
C LEU A 384 -21.32 -4.94 -22.70
N LEU A 385 -21.01 -5.45 -21.49
CA LEU A 385 -19.73 -5.17 -20.87
C LEU A 385 -18.57 -5.71 -21.71
N TRP A 386 -18.69 -6.90 -22.29
CA TRP A 386 -17.67 -7.45 -23.20
C TRP A 386 -17.49 -6.58 -24.44
N GLU A 387 -18.58 -6.23 -25.13
CA GLU A 387 -18.59 -5.45 -26.36
C GLU A 387 -18.00 -4.05 -26.16
N MET A 388 -18.38 -3.37 -25.07
CA MET A 388 -17.90 -2.01 -24.77
C MET A 388 -16.42 -1.96 -24.36
N ASN A 389 -15.84 -3.08 -23.94
CA ASN A 389 -14.41 -3.19 -23.62
C ASN A 389 -13.57 -3.72 -24.79
N GLN A 390 -14.17 -3.94 -25.97
CA GLN A 390 -13.40 -4.24 -27.18
C GLN A 390 -12.74 -2.96 -27.74
N PRO A 391 -11.63 -3.10 -28.50
CA PRO A 391 -11.02 -1.97 -29.19
C PRO A 391 -12.03 -1.32 -30.14
N GLY A 392 -12.07 0.01 -30.17
CA GLY A 392 -12.90 0.73 -31.13
C GLY A 392 -12.43 0.51 -32.57
N LYS A 393 -13.21 0.98 -33.56
CA LYS A 393 -12.81 0.98 -34.98
C LYS A 393 -11.49 1.73 -35.24
N ASP A 394 -11.17 2.67 -34.36
CA ASP A 394 -9.95 3.45 -34.31
C ASP A 394 -8.76 2.70 -33.67
N GLY A 395 -8.94 1.44 -33.27
CA GLY A 395 -7.93 0.61 -32.61
C GLY A 395 -7.64 1.01 -31.16
N LYS A 396 -8.27 2.08 -30.66
CA LYS A 396 -8.08 2.56 -29.27
C LYS A 396 -8.79 1.62 -28.30
N GLN A 397 -8.08 1.26 -27.24
CA GLN A 397 -8.62 0.44 -26.15
C GLN A 397 -9.64 1.25 -25.35
N ARG A 398 -10.72 0.60 -24.95
CA ARG A 398 -11.80 1.20 -24.16
C ARG A 398 -12.03 0.37 -22.92
N TYR A 399 -12.36 1.03 -21.83
CA TYR A 399 -12.77 0.37 -20.60
C TYR A 399 -14.05 0.97 -20.06
N THR A 400 -14.99 0.10 -19.70
CA THR A 400 -16.34 0.52 -19.29
C THR A 400 -16.73 -0.02 -17.93
N ILE A 401 -17.32 0.85 -17.11
CA ILE A 401 -18.06 0.49 -15.90
C ILE A 401 -19.54 0.48 -16.24
N LEU A 402 -20.21 -0.66 -15.98
CA LEU A 402 -21.63 -0.85 -16.28
C LEU A 402 -22.41 -1.10 -14.98
N ILE A 403 -23.25 -0.13 -14.58
CA ILE A 403 -24.03 -0.18 -13.34
C ILE A 403 -25.50 -0.47 -13.68
N ASN A 404 -25.99 -1.64 -13.30
CA ASN A 404 -27.40 -2.04 -13.47
C ASN A 404 -28.05 -2.42 -12.12
N GLN A 405 -27.28 -2.97 -11.18
CA GLN A 405 -27.77 -3.46 -9.88
C GLN A 405 -26.84 -3.07 -8.72
N PRO A 406 -27.30 -3.13 -7.45
CA PRO A 406 -26.48 -2.79 -6.27
C PRO A 406 -25.14 -3.53 -6.20
N ARG A 407 -25.10 -4.80 -6.63
CA ARG A 407 -23.86 -5.59 -6.69
C ARG A 407 -22.79 -5.00 -7.62
N ASP A 408 -23.18 -4.25 -8.64
CA ASP A 408 -22.24 -3.59 -9.55
C ASP A 408 -21.54 -2.42 -8.85
N LEU A 409 -22.20 -1.73 -7.91
CA LEU A 409 -21.55 -0.72 -7.06
C LEU A 409 -20.53 -1.35 -6.10
N VAL A 410 -20.85 -2.52 -5.53
CA VAL A 410 -19.87 -3.28 -4.72
C VAL A 410 -18.66 -3.69 -5.57
N ARG A 411 -18.90 -4.13 -6.83
CA ARG A 411 -17.84 -4.45 -7.78
C ARG A 411 -16.98 -3.22 -8.12
N LEU A 412 -17.59 -2.05 -8.29
CA LEU A 412 -16.89 -0.78 -8.46
C LEU A 412 -15.98 -0.47 -7.27
N LYS A 413 -16.49 -0.56 -6.03
CA LYS A 413 -15.67 -0.37 -4.82
C LYS A 413 -14.47 -1.33 -4.81
N ARG A 414 -14.66 -2.62 -5.13
CA ARG A 414 -13.56 -3.60 -5.23
C ARG A 414 -12.53 -3.23 -6.29
N ALA A 415 -12.96 -2.79 -7.47
CA ALA A 415 -12.06 -2.35 -8.54
C ALA A 415 -11.18 -1.15 -8.12
N ILE A 416 -11.72 -0.24 -7.32
CA ILE A 416 -10.95 0.87 -6.72
C ILE A 416 -9.88 0.34 -5.77
N VAL A 417 -10.22 -0.62 -4.89
CA VAL A 417 -9.23 -1.24 -3.98
C VAL A 417 -8.13 -1.94 -4.78
N ILE A 418 -8.48 -2.68 -5.84
CA ILE A 418 -7.50 -3.36 -6.72
C ILE A 418 -6.54 -2.35 -7.32
N LYS A 419 -7.02 -1.22 -7.86
CA LYS A 419 -6.16 -0.18 -8.42
C LYS A 419 -5.09 0.26 -7.42
N HIS A 420 -5.48 0.53 -6.19
CA HIS A 420 -4.53 0.95 -5.16
C HIS A 420 -3.60 -0.19 -4.73
N ALA A 421 -4.11 -1.41 -4.59
CA ALA A 421 -3.30 -2.58 -4.28
C ALA A 421 -2.25 -2.83 -5.39
N VAL A 422 -2.63 -2.78 -6.66
CA VAL A 422 -1.70 -2.93 -7.79
C VAL A 422 -0.61 -1.86 -7.74
N ASN A 423 -0.96 -0.60 -7.51
CA ASN A 423 0.02 0.50 -7.43
C ASN A 423 1.04 0.31 -6.30
N LEU A 424 0.63 -0.27 -5.17
CA LEU A 424 1.54 -0.57 -4.05
C LEU A 424 2.53 -1.70 -4.36
N ASN A 425 2.14 -2.63 -5.24
CA ASN A 425 2.91 -3.81 -5.59
C ASN A 425 3.55 -3.72 -7.00
N ALA A 426 3.51 -2.54 -7.65
CA ALA A 426 3.94 -2.34 -9.04
C ALA A 426 5.44 -2.03 -9.24
N LYS A 427 6.15 -1.58 -8.20
CA LYS A 427 7.56 -1.14 -8.30
C LYS A 427 8.58 -2.27 -8.32
N GLU A 428 8.22 -3.40 -7.73
CA GLU A 428 8.96 -4.64 -7.86
C GLU A 428 8.30 -5.42 -9.00
N THR A 429 9.04 -6.24 -9.74
CA THR A 429 8.63 -6.98 -10.95
C THR A 429 7.54 -8.06 -10.68
N SER A 430 6.53 -7.78 -9.85
CA SER A 430 6.00 -8.70 -8.83
C SER A 430 4.53 -9.12 -8.97
N LEU A 431 3.81 -8.67 -10.01
CA LEU A 431 2.44 -9.12 -10.28
C LEU A 431 2.38 -10.05 -11.49
N THR A 432 3.23 -11.07 -11.46
CA THR A 432 3.22 -12.22 -12.37
C THR A 432 2.66 -13.44 -11.64
N LEU A 433 2.25 -14.48 -12.36
CA LEU A 433 1.78 -15.71 -11.72
C LEU A 433 2.88 -16.37 -10.88
N LYS A 434 4.14 -16.31 -11.33
CA LYS A 434 5.30 -16.77 -10.55
C LYS A 434 5.42 -16.02 -9.21
N ASN A 435 5.11 -14.72 -9.22
CA ASN A 435 5.27 -13.85 -8.07
C ASN A 435 4.04 -13.72 -7.18
N PHE A 436 2.87 -14.19 -7.64
CA PHE A 436 1.64 -14.28 -6.86
C PHE A 436 1.44 -15.74 -6.40
N SER A 437 2.20 -16.15 -5.39
CA SER A 437 2.19 -17.52 -4.87
C SER A 437 1.94 -17.57 -3.36
N VAL A 438 1.45 -18.73 -2.90
CA VAL A 438 1.10 -18.96 -1.50
C VAL A 438 2.29 -18.64 -0.59
N GLY A 439 2.04 -17.87 0.46
CA GLY A 439 3.03 -17.46 1.46
C GLY A 439 3.73 -16.14 1.17
N ARG A 440 3.59 -15.58 -0.04
CA ARG A 440 4.10 -14.24 -0.33
C ARG A 440 3.23 -13.15 0.27
N LEU A 441 3.84 -12.01 0.56
CA LEU A 441 3.15 -10.84 1.10
C LEU A 441 2.62 -9.97 -0.05
N LEU A 442 1.34 -9.66 0.03
CA LEU A 442 0.65 -8.70 -0.80
C LEU A 442 0.42 -7.42 0.02
N LEU A 443 0.99 -6.30 -0.42
CA LEU A 443 0.74 -5.02 0.24
C LEU A 443 -0.69 -4.57 -0.04
N MET A 444 -1.44 -4.29 1.02
CA MET A 444 -2.81 -3.84 0.95
C MET A 444 -2.90 -2.31 1.10
N PRO A 445 -3.84 -1.67 0.39
CA PRO A 445 -4.04 -0.24 0.52
C PRO A 445 -4.83 0.08 1.79
N MET A 446 -4.41 1.14 2.48
CA MET A 446 -5.21 1.73 3.54
C MET A 446 -6.44 2.39 2.93
N VAL A 447 -7.62 1.84 3.22
CA VAL A 447 -8.92 2.36 2.79
C VAL A 447 -9.58 3.07 3.97
N LYS A 448 -10.05 4.30 3.77
CA LYS A 448 -10.74 5.09 4.81
C LYS A 448 -12.04 5.66 4.27
N ARG A 449 -13.05 5.78 5.13
CA ARG A 449 -14.39 6.29 4.77
C ARG A 449 -14.42 7.78 4.44
N ASP A 450 -13.49 8.55 4.99
CA ASP A 450 -13.38 10.00 4.79
C ASP A 450 -12.62 10.37 3.50
N LYS A 451 -11.92 9.40 2.90
CA LYS A 451 -11.06 9.63 1.73
C LYS A 451 -11.86 9.69 0.43
N VAL A 452 -11.44 10.61 -0.45
CA VAL A 452 -11.97 10.75 -1.82
C VAL A 452 -11.21 9.80 -2.76
N TYR A 453 -11.95 9.10 -3.62
CA TYR A 453 -11.38 8.13 -4.57
C TYR A 453 -11.69 8.52 -6.02
N LEU A 454 -10.64 8.52 -6.85
CA LEU A 454 -10.73 8.83 -8.28
C LEU A 454 -11.01 7.58 -9.11
N ILE A 455 -12.08 7.64 -9.89
CA ILE A 455 -12.45 6.66 -10.92
C ILE A 455 -11.88 7.09 -12.27
N ASP A 456 -11.06 6.23 -12.85
CA ASP A 456 -10.41 6.40 -14.16
C ASP A 456 -10.48 5.11 -15.00
N ASP A 457 -9.79 5.12 -16.14
CA ASP A 457 -9.67 3.98 -17.06
C ASP A 457 -9.13 2.72 -16.38
N GLN A 458 -8.23 2.86 -15.40
CA GLN A 458 -7.70 1.71 -14.64
C GLN A 458 -8.77 1.10 -13.74
N VAL A 459 -9.58 1.90 -13.05
CA VAL A 459 -10.72 1.37 -12.28
C VAL A 459 -11.69 0.63 -13.21
N ALA A 460 -11.99 1.19 -14.38
CA ALA A 460 -12.85 0.55 -15.36
C ALA A 460 -12.27 -0.77 -15.89
N ARG A 461 -10.94 -0.82 -16.13
CA ARG A 461 -10.22 -2.04 -16.49
C ARG A 461 -10.33 -3.13 -15.43
N TYR A 462 -10.10 -2.80 -14.16
CA TYR A 462 -10.23 -3.78 -13.06
C TYR A 462 -11.69 -4.20 -12.84
N PHE A 463 -12.65 -3.30 -13.08
CA PHE A 463 -14.08 -3.63 -13.07
C PHE A 463 -14.41 -4.69 -14.13
N PHE A 464 -13.94 -4.49 -15.37
CA PHE A 464 -14.11 -5.43 -16.47
C PHE A 464 -13.52 -6.80 -16.15
N TYR A 465 -12.23 -6.83 -15.74
CA TYR A 465 -11.56 -8.08 -15.39
C TYR A 465 -12.18 -8.78 -14.18
N SER A 466 -12.83 -8.07 -13.27
CA SER A 466 -13.42 -8.72 -12.10
C SER A 466 -14.53 -9.72 -12.46
N GLU A 467 -15.24 -9.55 -13.58
CA GLU A 467 -16.24 -10.52 -14.03
C GLU A 467 -15.76 -11.34 -15.23
N LEU A 468 -15.22 -10.66 -16.26
CA LEU A 468 -14.93 -11.25 -17.56
C LEU A 468 -13.46 -11.63 -17.72
N TYR A 469 -12.77 -11.97 -16.62
CA TYR A 469 -11.34 -12.34 -16.65
C TYR A 469 -11.07 -13.50 -17.60
N TYR A 470 -11.89 -14.56 -17.59
CA TYR A 470 -11.62 -15.76 -18.37
C TYR A 470 -11.73 -15.52 -19.89
N PRO A 471 -12.84 -14.91 -20.40
CA PRO A 471 -12.88 -14.43 -21.78
C PRO A 471 -11.73 -13.49 -22.14
N ALA A 472 -11.36 -12.57 -21.24
CA ALA A 472 -10.28 -11.60 -21.50
C ALA A 472 -8.90 -12.27 -21.59
N VAL A 473 -8.59 -13.24 -20.72
CA VAL A 473 -7.36 -14.03 -20.78
C VAL A 473 -7.30 -14.82 -22.08
N ARG A 474 -8.40 -15.46 -22.47
CA ARG A 474 -8.47 -16.20 -23.74
C ARG A 474 -8.20 -15.29 -24.93
N TYR A 475 -8.79 -14.10 -24.94
CA TYR A 475 -8.59 -13.12 -26.00
C TYR A 475 -7.12 -12.66 -26.09
N GLU A 476 -6.49 -12.29 -24.95
CA GLU A 476 -5.08 -11.90 -24.94
C GLU A 476 -4.17 -13.06 -25.37
N LEU A 477 -4.45 -14.28 -24.91
CA LEU A 477 -3.69 -15.47 -25.29
C LEU A 477 -3.75 -15.73 -26.80
N GLN A 478 -4.95 -15.64 -27.41
CA GLN A 478 -5.12 -15.83 -28.85
C GLN A 478 -4.41 -14.74 -29.64
N ARG A 479 -4.66 -13.47 -29.28
CA ARG A 479 -4.07 -12.31 -29.96
C ARG A 479 -2.54 -12.34 -29.91
N ASP A 480 -1.96 -12.57 -28.74
CA ASP A 480 -0.51 -12.54 -28.55
C ASP A 480 0.15 -13.78 -29.21
N ALA A 481 -0.52 -14.93 -29.21
CA ALA A 481 -0.05 -16.13 -29.92
C ALA A 481 -0.04 -15.94 -31.45
N GLU A 482 -1.10 -15.35 -32.02
CA GLU A 482 -1.16 -15.01 -33.44
C GLU A 482 -0.08 -13.99 -33.82
N ALA A 483 0.13 -12.96 -33.00
CA ALA A 483 1.19 -11.99 -33.19
C ALA A 483 2.58 -12.65 -33.19
N LEU A 484 2.85 -13.56 -32.24
CA LEU A 484 4.12 -14.28 -32.17
C LEU A 484 4.34 -15.15 -33.40
N LYS A 485 3.33 -15.93 -33.80
CA LYS A 485 3.40 -16.76 -35.02
C LYS A 485 3.68 -15.92 -36.26
N ASN A 486 3.00 -14.77 -36.40
CA ASN A 486 3.20 -13.89 -37.54
C ASN A 486 4.62 -13.30 -37.58
N MET A 487 5.19 -12.91 -36.43
CA MET A 487 6.58 -12.45 -36.37
C MET A 487 7.59 -13.56 -36.64
N LEU A 488 7.37 -14.77 -36.12
CA LEU A 488 8.26 -15.90 -36.35
C LEU A 488 8.24 -16.41 -37.80
N ARG A 489 7.12 -16.20 -38.52
CA ARG A 489 7.01 -16.46 -39.96
C ARG A 489 7.76 -15.46 -40.82
N ASP A 490 8.10 -14.28 -40.28
CA ASP A 490 8.89 -13.29 -41.02
C ASP A 490 10.30 -13.83 -41.30
N GLY A 491 10.75 -13.74 -42.54
CA GLY A 491 11.91 -14.45 -43.06
C GLY A 491 13.24 -14.08 -42.40
N ALA A 492 13.32 -12.95 -41.69
CA ALA A 492 14.48 -12.55 -40.89
C ALA A 492 14.51 -13.22 -39.51
N LEU A 493 13.35 -13.34 -38.85
CA LEU A 493 13.22 -13.90 -37.50
C LEU A 493 13.05 -15.42 -37.52
N GLY A 494 12.41 -15.98 -38.56
CA GLY A 494 12.28 -17.42 -38.74
C GLY A 494 13.62 -18.15 -38.88
N ARG A 495 14.67 -17.47 -39.34
CA ARG A 495 16.06 -18.00 -39.37
C ARG A 495 16.67 -18.19 -37.98
N LEU A 496 16.08 -17.58 -36.95
CA LEU A 496 16.48 -17.78 -35.57
C LEU A 496 15.90 -19.07 -34.98
N LEU A 497 14.99 -19.75 -35.68
CA LEU A 497 14.45 -21.03 -35.24
C LEU A 497 15.28 -22.18 -35.81
N ASP A 498 15.44 -23.26 -35.04
CA ASP A 498 16.12 -24.48 -35.52
C ASP A 498 15.20 -25.28 -36.46
N ASP A 499 13.88 -25.25 -36.23
CA ASP A 499 12.86 -25.83 -37.12
C ASP A 499 11.65 -24.89 -37.26
N PRO A 500 11.55 -24.11 -38.36
CA PRO A 500 10.41 -23.24 -38.63
C PRO A 500 9.06 -23.97 -38.80
N SER A 501 9.06 -25.28 -39.05
CA SER A 501 7.81 -26.06 -39.20
C SER A 501 7.04 -26.20 -37.88
N GLU A 502 7.72 -26.02 -36.73
CA GLU A 502 7.14 -26.09 -35.39
C GLU A 502 6.11 -25.00 -35.11
N ILE A 503 6.13 -23.87 -35.85
CA ILE A 503 5.20 -22.75 -35.68
C ILE A 503 3.73 -23.19 -35.84
N ASP A 504 3.48 -24.05 -36.82
CA ASP A 504 2.14 -24.45 -37.27
C ASP A 504 1.77 -25.90 -36.96
N ARG A 505 2.66 -26.67 -36.32
CA ARG A 505 2.33 -28.05 -35.93
C ARG A 505 1.05 -28.05 -35.05
N PRO A 506 0.10 -28.97 -35.25
CA PRO A 506 -0.97 -29.17 -34.27
C PRO A 506 -0.36 -29.69 -32.96
N ALA A 507 -0.93 -29.31 -31.82
CA ALA A 507 -0.52 -29.89 -30.53
C ALA A 507 -0.92 -31.37 -30.52
N GLN A 508 0.01 -32.27 -30.83
CA GLN A 508 -0.23 -33.70 -30.75
C GLN A 508 -0.05 -34.16 -29.31
N TRP A 509 -1.07 -34.81 -28.76
CA TRP A 509 -0.94 -35.58 -27.53
C TRP A 509 -0.30 -36.91 -27.89
N VAL A 510 0.99 -37.06 -27.61
CA VAL A 510 1.66 -38.36 -27.64
C VAL A 510 1.69 -38.84 -26.19
N PRO A 511 0.94 -39.90 -25.80
CA PRO A 511 1.14 -40.51 -24.49
C PRO A 511 2.57 -41.03 -24.43
N GLU A 512 3.34 -40.59 -23.43
CA GLU A 512 4.61 -41.26 -23.10
C GLU A 512 4.31 -42.73 -22.78
N GLN A 513 5.02 -43.64 -23.45
CA GLN A 513 4.92 -45.10 -23.27
C GLN A 513 5.63 -45.57 -22.02
#